data_AF-A0A6B2UGY5-F1
#
_entry.id   AF-A0A6B2UGY5-F1
#
_cell.length_a   1.000
_cell.length_b   1.000
_cell.length_c   1.000
_cell.angle_alpha   90.00
_cell.angle_beta   90.00
_cell.angle_gamma   90.00
#
_symmetry.space_group_name_H-M   'P 1'
#
loop_
_entity.id
_entity.type
_entity.pdbx_description
1 polymer ?
#
loop_
_entity_poly.entity_id
_entity_poly.type
_entity_poly.pdbx_seq_one_letter_code
_entity_poly.pdbx_strand_id
1 'polypeptide(L)' 'GLGEGPGAVVRLGAAVVAGAAGAALLLRHCVRRFGGVTGDVFGGIEETAATAALVVLALGR' A
#
# COMPACT_ATOMS: atom_id res chain seq x y z
N GLY A 1 -25.12 1.57 -0.09
CA GLY A 1 -24.24 2.16 0.93
C GLY A 1 -22.98 1.34 0.97
N LEU A 2 -21.81 1.98 1.09
CA LEU A 2 -20.56 1.28 1.39
C LEU A 2 -20.82 0.43 2.63
N GLY A 3 -20.73 -0.89 2.50
CA GLY A 3 -21.29 -1.85 3.45
C GLY A 3 -20.86 -1.58 4.89
N GLU A 4 -21.80 -1.16 5.73
CA GLU A 4 -21.64 -1.02 7.16
C GLU A 4 -21.65 -2.44 7.76
N GLY A 5 -20.49 -3.10 7.81
CA GLY A 5 -20.41 -4.47 8.33
C GLY A 5 -18.98 -4.97 8.56
N PRO A 6 -18.79 -6.06 9.32
CA PRO A 6 -17.47 -6.59 9.68
C PRO A 6 -16.55 -6.83 8.47
N GLY A 7 -17.12 -7.26 7.34
CA GLY A 7 -16.37 -7.47 6.10
C GLY A 7 -15.76 -6.19 5.52
N ALA A 8 -16.39 -5.03 5.68
CA ALA A 8 -15.81 -3.76 5.23
C ALA A 8 -14.64 -3.32 6.11
N VAL A 9 -14.73 -3.52 7.44
CA VAL A 9 -13.63 -3.26 8.36
C VAL A 9 -12.42 -4.12 8.02
N VAL A 10 -12.63 -5.41 7.79
CA VAL A 10 -11.56 -6.34 7.38
C VAL A 10 -10.95 -5.93 6.05
N ARG A 11 -11.78 -5.59 5.05
CA ARG A 11 -11.31 -5.20 3.72
C ARG A 11 -10.52 -3.88 3.73
N LEU A 12 -10.99 -2.87 4.47
CA LEU A 12 -10.29 -1.61 4.64
C LEU A 12 -8.96 -1.81 5.40
N GLY A 13 -8.99 -2.60 6.47
CA GLY A 13 -7.77 -2.96 7.21
C GLY A 13 -6.75 -3.69 6.34
N ALA A 14 -7.20 -4.67 5.55
CA ALA A 14 -6.35 -5.40 4.61
C ALA A 14 -5.76 -4.48 3.54
N ALA A 15 -6.54 -3.52 3.02
CA ALA A 15 -6.06 -2.56 2.03
C ALA A 15 -4.95 -1.67 2.59
N VAL A 16 -5.11 -1.16 3.82
CA VAL A 16 -4.09 -0.35 4.50
C VAL A 16 -2.81 -1.17 4.73
N VAL A 17 -2.94 -2.40 5.25
CA VAL A 17 -1.79 -3.28 5.51
C VAL A 17 -1.05 -3.63 4.22
N ALA A 18 -1.78 -3.96 3.14
CA ALA A 18 -1.18 -4.26 1.85
C ALA A 18 -0.46 -3.05 1.25
N GLY A 19 -1.08 -1.86 1.32
CA GLY A 19 -0.46 -0.61 0.89
C GLY A 19 0.84 -0.32 1.64
N ALA A 20 0.79 -0.36 2.98
CA ALA A 20 1.96 -0.15 3.82
C ALA A 20 3.07 -1.19 3.59
N ALA A 21 2.72 -2.46 3.39
CA ALA A 21 3.68 -3.52 3.09
C ALA A 21 4.38 -3.30 1.74
N GLY A 22 3.62 -2.95 0.68
CA GLY A 22 4.17 -2.63 -0.63
C GLY A 22 5.14 -1.44 -0.58
N ALA A 23 4.72 -0.36 0.06
CA ALA A 23 5.55 0.81 0.35
C ALA A 23 6.85 0.45 1.08
N ALA A 24 6.75 -0.34 2.16
CA ALA A 24 7.90 -0.72 2.97
C ALA A 24 8.88 -1.61 2.19
N LEU A 25 8.40 -2.49 1.31
CA LEU A 25 9.26 -3.32 0.45
C LEU A 25 10.03 -2.47 -0.56
N LEU A 26 9.35 -1.51 -1.21
CA LEU A 26 10.00 -0.60 -2.15
C LEU A 26 11.06 0.26 -1.45
N LEU A 27 10.74 0.82 -0.28
CA LEU A 27 11.69 1.58 0.53
C LEU A 27 12.91 0.73 0.91
N ARG A 28 12.69 -0.49 1.41
CA ARG A 28 13.77 -1.42 1.75
C ARG A 28 14.64 -1.72 0.54
N HIS A 29 14.04 -1.93 -0.63
CA HIS A 29 14.76 -2.18 -1.87
C HIS A 29 15.62 -0.97 -2.26
N CYS A 30 15.04 0.24 -2.27
CA CYS A 30 15.76 1.46 -2.62
C CYS A 30 16.90 1.76 -1.63
N VAL A 31 16.67 1.64 -0.32
CA VAL A 31 17.73 1.85 0.69
C VAL A 31 18.84 0.80 0.54
N ARG A 32 18.49 -0.47 0.33
CA ARG A 32 19.48 -1.56 0.17
C ARG A 32 20.29 -1.41 -1.12
N ARG A 33 19.70 -0.91 -2.20
CA ARG A 33 20.33 -0.82 -3.51
C ARG A 33 21.05 0.51 -3.76
N PHE A 34 20.48 1.62 -3.28
CA PHE A 34 20.98 2.97 -3.53
C PHE A 34 21.68 3.60 -2.32
N GLY A 35 21.60 2.99 -1.12
CA GLY A 35 22.27 3.48 0.08
C GLY A 35 21.64 4.76 0.68
N GLY A 36 20.50 5.19 0.15
CA GLY A 36 19.79 6.41 0.55
C GLY A 36 18.40 6.51 -0.07
N VAL A 37 17.67 7.57 0.27
CA VAL A 37 16.31 7.84 -0.24
C VAL A 37 16.31 9.21 -0.92
N THR A 38 16.16 9.23 -2.24
CA THR A 38 15.96 10.45 -3.04
C THR A 38 14.48 10.83 -3.05
N GLY A 39 14.14 12.08 -3.39
CA GLY A 39 12.74 12.56 -3.39
C GLY A 39 11.78 11.75 -4.27
N ASP A 40 12.25 11.19 -5.39
CA ASP A 40 11.45 10.34 -6.29
C ASP A 40 11.04 9.00 -5.66
N VAL A 41 11.83 8.48 -4.71
CA VAL A 41 11.54 7.21 -4.02
C VAL A 41 10.28 7.35 -3.17
N PHE A 42 10.09 8.48 -2.50
CA PHE A 42 8.87 8.74 -1.74
C PHE A 42 7.64 8.83 -2.63
N GLY A 43 7.77 9.42 -3.83
CA GLY A 43 6.70 9.41 -4.84
C GLY A 43 6.32 7.98 -5.26
N GLY A 44 7.30 7.14 -5.58
CA GLY A 44 7.04 5.74 -5.95
C GLY A 44 6.44 4.91 -4.80
N ILE A 45 6.82 5.20 -3.55
CA ILE A 45 6.25 4.56 -2.36
C ILE A 45 4.76 4.91 -2.21
N GLU A 46 4.40 6.17 -2.44
CA GLU A 46 3.02 6.64 -2.35
C GLU A 46 2.15 6.00 -3.45
N GLU A 47 2.59 6.01 -4.70
CA GLU A 47 1.90 5.30 -5.80
C GLU A 47 1.74 3.80 -5.52
N THR A 48 2.79 3.15 -4.99
CA THR A 48 2.76 1.71 -4.68
C THR A 48 1.76 1.41 -3.57
N ALA A 49 1.74 2.23 -2.51
CA ALA A 49 0.79 2.08 -1.41
C ALA A 49 -0.66 2.24 -1.89
N ALA A 50 -0.92 3.30 -2.68
CA ALA A 50 -2.23 3.56 -3.25
C ALA A 50 -2.67 2.41 -4.17
N THR A 51 -1.80 1.95 -5.06
CA THR A 51 -2.09 0.87 -6.01
C THR A 51 -2.41 -0.43 -5.28
N ALA A 52 -1.59 -0.83 -4.30
CA ALA A 52 -1.83 -2.05 -3.54
C ALA A 52 -3.12 -1.99 -2.72
N ALA A 53 -3.44 -0.84 -2.12
CA ALA A 53 -4.72 -0.63 -1.45
C ALA A 53 -5.90 -0.74 -2.43
N LEU A 54 -5.80 -0.10 -3.61
CA LEU A 54 -6.83 -0.18 -4.65
C LEU A 54 -7.05 -1.60 -5.16
N VAL A 55 -5.98 -2.39 -5.33
CA VAL A 55 -6.08 -3.81 -5.72
C VAL A 55 -6.88 -4.59 -4.69
N VAL A 56 -6.60 -4.44 -3.40
CA VAL A 56 -7.35 -5.14 -2.34
C VAL A 56 -8.81 -4.73 -2.32
N LEU A 57 -9.10 -3.42 -2.43
CA LEU A 57 -10.47 -2.91 -2.49
C LEU A 57 -11.22 -3.38 -3.75
N ALA A 58 -10.52 -3.49 -4.88
CA ALA A 58 -11.07 -3.96 -6.15
C ALA A 58 -11.27 -5.48 -6.19
N LEU A 59 -10.51 -6.27 -5.44
CA LEU A 59 -10.70 -7.73 -5.40
C LEU A 59 -11.71 -8.16 -4.34
N GLY A 60 -11.82 -7.43 -3.23
CA GLY A 60 -12.72 -7.77 -2.12
C GLY A 60 -14.19 -7.38 -2.33
N ARG A 61 -14.68 -7.30 -3.57
CA ARG A 61 -16.07 -6.94 -3.90
C ARG A 61 -17.05 -8.07 -3.59
#